data_AF-A0A7X8LRZ4-F1
#
_entry.id   AF-A0A7X8LRZ4-F1
#
_cell.length_a   1.000
_cell.length_b   1.000
_cell.length_c   1.000
_cell.angle_alpha   90.00
_cell.angle_beta   90.00
_cell.angle_gamma   90.00
#
_symmetry.space_group_name_H-M   'P 1'
#
loop_
_entity.id
_entity.type
_entity.pdbx_description
1 polymer ?
#
loop_
_entity_poly.entity_id
_entity_poly.type
_entity_poly.pdbx_seq_one_letter_code
_entity_poly.pdbx_strand_id
1 'polypeptide(L)'
;ELNGLTKAETNAVKQFLSRVEDIYREPFGRRTKAYPRRCVFFGTTNDAEFLRDRTGNRRFWPVDVGVQPPTKNVFKQMEEEVPQIWAEAFCYWQLGETLYLTGEVEEEAKQEQESHRESSAKEGVIREFVERRVPLNWDKRTLPERLLYWSGEFGRGDVETAERDRICALEVWCECLKGDLKYMKRADAIEINSILATLPEWQRSQNGLRFGVPYGLQKGFIRA
;
A
#
# COMPACT_ATOMS: atom_id res chain seq x y z
N GLU A 1 12.23 -16.35 -6.46
CA GLU A 1 10.97 -16.64 -5.75
C GLU A 1 10.62 -15.50 -4.80
N LEU A 2 9.53 -14.78 -5.08
CA LEU A 2 9.05 -13.63 -4.29
C LEU A 2 8.05 -14.03 -3.18
N ASN A 3 7.57 -15.27 -3.17
CA ASN A 3 6.56 -15.74 -2.24
C ASN A 3 7.14 -16.06 -0.85
N GLY A 4 6.40 -15.68 0.20
CA GLY A 4 6.70 -16.06 1.58
C GLY A 4 7.52 -15.07 2.40
N LEU A 5 7.90 -13.91 1.86
CA LEU A 5 8.66 -12.89 2.61
C LEU A 5 7.81 -12.27 3.72
N THR A 6 8.25 -12.41 4.96
CA THR A 6 7.71 -11.70 6.11
C THR A 6 7.86 -10.18 5.93
N LYS A 7 7.07 -9.38 6.66
CA LYS A 7 7.18 -7.91 6.61
C LYS A 7 8.60 -7.40 6.89
N ALA A 8 9.34 -8.08 7.77
CA ALA A 8 10.74 -7.76 8.06
C ALA A 8 11.64 -8.02 6.84
N GLU A 9 11.44 -9.15 6.15
CA GLU A 9 12.17 -9.48 4.93
C GLU A 9 11.79 -8.54 3.78
N THR A 10 10.53 -8.14 3.65
CA THR A 10 10.10 -7.13 2.66
C THR A 10 10.86 -5.82 2.86
N ASN A 11 11.01 -5.35 4.11
CA ASN A 11 11.79 -4.15 4.40
C ASN A 11 13.27 -4.32 4.06
N ALA A 12 13.85 -5.48 4.36
CA ALA A 12 15.23 -5.80 3.99
C ALA A 12 15.42 -5.83 2.47
N VAL A 13 14.47 -6.39 1.72
CA VAL A 13 14.47 -6.38 0.25
C VAL A 13 14.36 -4.95 -0.28
N LYS A 14 13.46 -4.12 0.25
CA LYS A 14 13.36 -2.71 -0.15
C LYS A 14 14.66 -1.94 0.09
N GLN A 15 15.28 -2.16 1.25
CA GLN A 15 16.57 -1.56 1.56
C GLN A 15 17.63 -2.06 0.59
N PHE A 16 17.65 -3.36 0.31
CA PHE A 16 18.58 -3.98 -0.63
C PHE A 16 18.41 -3.41 -2.04
N LEU A 17 17.19 -3.36 -2.58
CA LEU A 17 16.89 -2.79 -3.91
C LEU A 17 17.27 -1.31 -4.03
N SER A 18 17.26 -0.56 -2.93
CA SER A 18 17.62 0.87 -2.93
C SER A 18 19.13 1.14 -2.84
N ARG A 19 19.96 0.10 -2.61
CA ARG A 19 21.42 0.29 -2.53
C ARG A 19 22.02 0.52 -3.91
N VAL A 20 22.92 1.50 -3.98
CA VAL A 20 23.70 1.85 -5.18
C VAL A 20 25.05 1.14 -5.22
N GLU A 21 25.46 0.53 -4.10
CA GLU A 21 26.75 -0.16 -3.96
C GLU A 21 26.59 -1.53 -3.30
N ASP A 22 27.39 -2.47 -3.78
CA ASP A 22 27.56 -3.81 -3.22
C ASP A 22 28.89 -3.90 -2.47
N ILE A 23 28.80 -4.25 -1.20
CA ILE A 23 29.95 -4.38 -0.31
C ILE A 23 30.32 -5.86 -0.26
N TYR A 24 31.38 -6.25 -0.99
CA TYR A 24 31.85 -7.63 -1.01
C TYR A 24 33.39 -7.71 -1.00
N ARG A 25 33.89 -8.91 -0.68
CA ARG A 25 35.31 -9.23 -0.72
C ARG A 25 35.58 -10.05 -1.97
N GLU A 26 36.42 -9.52 -2.85
CA GLU A 26 36.86 -10.26 -4.04
C GLU A 26 37.54 -11.58 -3.64
N PRO A 27 37.49 -12.62 -4.47
CA PRO A 27 38.32 -13.80 -4.30
C PRO A 27 39.79 -13.38 -4.10
N PHE A 28 40.44 -13.93 -3.05
CA PHE A 28 41.80 -13.58 -2.62
C PHE A 28 42.02 -12.13 -2.13
N GLY A 29 40.96 -11.32 -2.03
CA GLY A 29 41.01 -9.98 -1.48
C GLY A 29 41.23 -9.98 0.04
N ARG A 30 42.13 -9.11 0.54
CA ARG A 30 42.40 -8.97 1.98
C ARG A 30 41.34 -8.15 2.73
N ARG A 31 40.62 -7.26 2.03
CA ARG A 31 39.62 -6.34 2.61
C ARG A 31 38.37 -6.29 1.73
N THR A 32 37.24 -6.06 2.36
CA THR A 32 35.97 -5.76 1.70
C THR A 32 36.05 -4.38 1.06
N LYS A 33 35.48 -4.23 -0.13
CA LYS A 33 35.37 -2.94 -0.84
C LYS A 33 33.93 -2.74 -1.29
N ALA A 34 33.55 -1.49 -1.48
CA ALA A 34 32.26 -1.13 -2.07
C ALA A 34 32.43 -1.02 -3.60
N TYR A 35 31.50 -1.61 -4.33
CA TYR A 35 31.46 -1.60 -5.79
C TYR A 35 30.13 -1.03 -6.27
N PRO A 36 30.11 -0.13 -7.28
CA PRO A 36 28.86 0.33 -7.86
C PRO A 36 28.04 -0.84 -8.38
N ARG A 37 26.76 -0.87 -8.03
CA ARG A 37 25.86 -1.94 -8.46
C ARG A 37 25.60 -1.84 -9.97
N ARG A 38 25.72 -2.98 -10.65
CA ARG A 38 25.54 -3.10 -12.12
C ARG A 38 24.61 -4.25 -12.50
N CYS A 39 23.66 -4.58 -11.64
CA CYS A 39 22.67 -5.62 -11.90
C CYS A 39 21.25 -5.05 -11.90
N VAL A 40 20.37 -5.77 -12.62
CA VAL A 40 18.93 -5.57 -12.59
C VAL A 40 18.33 -6.73 -11.81
N PHE A 41 17.33 -6.44 -10.98
CA PHE A 41 16.61 -7.46 -10.23
C PHE A 41 15.27 -7.73 -10.91
N PHE A 42 14.97 -9.00 -11.12
CA PHE A 42 13.67 -9.47 -11.55
C PHE A 42 13.27 -10.66 -10.69
N GLY A 43 11.98 -10.84 -10.49
CA GLY A 43 11.42 -11.97 -9.76
C GLY A 43 10.07 -12.30 -10.34
N THR A 44 9.76 -13.59 -10.39
CA THR A 44 8.46 -14.09 -10.83
C THR A 44 7.67 -14.57 -9.62
N THR A 45 6.36 -14.46 -9.72
CA THR A 45 5.39 -15.09 -8.82
C THR A 45 4.15 -15.45 -9.62
N ASN A 46 3.44 -16.48 -9.18
CA ASN A 46 2.12 -16.83 -9.70
C ASN A 46 0.99 -16.21 -8.85
N ASP A 47 1.33 -15.62 -7.70
CA ASP A 47 0.34 -14.95 -6.86
C ASP A 47 0.11 -13.53 -7.40
N ALA A 48 -1.14 -13.23 -7.75
CA ALA A 48 -1.52 -11.89 -8.19
C ALA A 48 -1.37 -10.85 -7.05
N GLU A 49 -1.61 -11.25 -5.79
CA GLU A 49 -1.50 -10.38 -4.62
C GLU A 49 -0.19 -10.65 -3.86
N PHE A 50 0.89 -9.95 -4.21
CA PHE A 50 2.21 -10.15 -3.60
C PHE A 50 2.79 -8.89 -2.94
N LEU A 51 2.23 -7.72 -3.23
CA LEU A 51 2.68 -6.46 -2.66
C LEU A 51 2.01 -6.20 -1.31
N ARG A 52 2.67 -6.67 -0.24
CA ARG A 52 2.17 -6.61 1.16
C ARG A 52 2.27 -5.24 1.82
N ASP A 53 3.18 -4.40 1.36
CA ASP A 53 3.38 -3.10 1.99
C ASP A 53 2.42 -2.08 1.39
N ARG A 54 1.62 -1.43 2.24
CA ARG A 54 0.68 -0.38 1.82
C ARG A 54 1.39 0.95 1.53
N THR A 55 2.63 1.10 2.02
CA THR A 55 3.43 2.30 1.81
C THR A 55 4.66 1.97 0.96
N GLY A 56 4.67 2.41 -0.30
CA GLY A 56 5.87 2.41 -1.12
C GLY A 56 6.16 1.10 -1.84
N ASN A 57 5.24 0.69 -2.72
CA ASN A 57 5.46 -0.36 -3.73
C ASN A 57 6.13 0.13 -5.01
N ARG A 58 6.46 1.43 -5.09
CA ARG A 58 7.19 2.08 -6.20
C ARG A 58 8.52 1.45 -6.63
N ARG A 59 9.05 0.48 -5.88
CA ARG A 59 10.29 -0.25 -6.18
C ARG A 59 10.05 -1.55 -6.96
N PHE A 60 8.78 -1.88 -7.18
CA PHE A 60 8.35 -3.04 -7.94
C PHE A 60 7.58 -2.53 -9.15
N TRP A 61 7.99 -2.99 -10.32
CA TRP A 61 7.24 -2.80 -11.57
C TRP A 61 6.65 -4.17 -11.92
N PRO A 62 5.47 -4.52 -11.39
CA PRO A 62 4.74 -5.70 -11.83
C PRO A 62 4.49 -5.63 -13.33
N VAL A 63 4.60 -6.78 -13.98
CA VAL A 63 4.24 -6.96 -15.38
C VAL A 63 3.51 -8.27 -15.50
N ASP A 64 2.21 -8.22 -15.77
CA ASP A 64 1.43 -9.41 -16.05
C ASP A 64 1.84 -10.06 -17.37
N VAL A 65 2.25 -11.32 -17.30
CA VAL A 65 2.71 -12.10 -18.45
C VAL A 65 1.67 -13.14 -18.85
N GLY A 66 1.57 -13.45 -20.15
CA GLY A 66 0.63 -14.44 -20.66
C GLY A 66 -0.79 -13.92 -20.91
N VAL A 67 -1.03 -12.61 -20.77
CA VAL A 67 -2.29 -11.94 -21.15
C VAL A 67 -2.56 -12.10 -22.66
N GLN A 68 -1.50 -12.05 -23.47
CA GLN A 68 -1.55 -12.25 -24.91
C GLN A 68 -0.79 -13.52 -25.31
N PRO A 69 -1.23 -14.23 -26.36
CA PRO A 69 -0.53 -15.41 -26.84
C PRO A 69 0.87 -15.03 -27.37
N PRO A 70 1.93 -15.77 -27.01
CA PRO A 70 3.28 -15.45 -27.45
C PRO A 70 3.42 -15.64 -28.96
N THR A 71 3.92 -14.61 -29.64
CA THR A 71 4.17 -14.63 -31.09
C THR A 71 5.55 -15.17 -31.46
N LYS A 72 6.49 -15.17 -30.51
CA LYS A 72 7.88 -15.62 -30.68
C LYS A 72 8.20 -16.77 -29.74
N ASN A 73 9.12 -17.64 -30.14
CA ASN A 73 9.60 -18.76 -29.34
C ASN A 73 10.97 -18.46 -28.72
N VAL A 74 11.02 -18.34 -27.39
CA VAL A 74 12.24 -18.04 -26.64
C VAL A 74 13.35 -19.08 -26.84
N PHE A 75 13.02 -20.35 -27.08
CA PHE A 75 14.02 -21.41 -27.27
C PHE A 75 14.63 -21.44 -28.67
N LYS A 76 14.03 -20.72 -29.63
CA LYS A 76 14.48 -20.73 -31.04
C LYS A 76 14.97 -19.38 -31.53
N GLN A 77 14.45 -18.29 -30.99
CA GLN A 77 14.65 -16.95 -31.54
C GLN A 77 15.41 -16.02 -30.58
N MET A 78 15.62 -16.42 -29.32
CA MET A 78 16.19 -15.52 -28.30
C MET A 78 17.59 -15.00 -28.66
N GLU A 79 18.45 -15.84 -29.24
CA GLU A 79 19.82 -15.43 -29.61
C GLU A 79 19.85 -14.29 -30.62
N GLU A 80 18.88 -14.25 -31.55
CA GLU A 80 18.76 -13.22 -32.58
C GLU A 80 18.02 -11.97 -32.08
N GLU A 81 17.03 -12.15 -31.19
CA GLU A 81 16.17 -11.09 -30.69
C GLU A 81 16.82 -10.23 -29.61
N VAL A 82 17.65 -10.82 -28.75
CA VAL A 82 18.30 -10.09 -27.63
C VAL A 82 19.17 -8.92 -28.10
N PRO A 83 20.07 -9.08 -29.09
CA PRO A 83 20.85 -7.96 -29.63
C PRO A 83 19.98 -6.83 -30.17
N GLN A 84 18.88 -7.17 -30.85
CA GLN A 84 17.95 -6.19 -31.41
C GLN A 84 17.27 -5.37 -30.33
N ILE A 85 16.76 -6.03 -29.28
CA ILE A 85 16.12 -5.35 -28.13
C ILE A 85 17.11 -4.38 -27.46
N TRP A 86 18.36 -4.80 -27.27
CA TRP A 86 19.39 -3.92 -26.70
C TRP A 86 19.75 -2.75 -27.61
N ALA A 87 19.79 -2.97 -28.93
CA ALA A 87 20.05 -1.91 -29.89
C ALA A 87 18.94 -0.85 -29.86
N GLU A 88 17.67 -1.27 -29.82
CA GLU A 88 16.52 -0.37 -29.69
C GLU A 88 16.57 0.41 -28.38
N ALA A 89 16.77 -0.26 -27.25
CA ALA A 89 16.90 0.38 -25.95
C ALA A 89 18.04 1.41 -25.91
N PHE A 90 19.20 1.09 -26.51
CA PHE A 90 20.32 2.01 -26.61
C PHE A 90 19.99 3.23 -27.48
N CYS A 91 19.30 3.03 -28.61
CA CYS A 91 18.83 4.12 -29.46
C CYS A 91 17.88 5.05 -28.71
N TYR A 92 16.87 4.54 -28.01
CA TYR A 92 15.96 5.37 -27.21
C TYR A 92 16.69 6.16 -26.13
N TRP A 93 17.63 5.53 -25.43
CA TRP A 93 18.45 6.22 -24.43
C TRP A 93 19.31 7.34 -25.05
N GLN A 94 19.92 7.10 -26.22
CA GLN A 94 20.67 8.12 -26.96
C GLN A 94 19.80 9.29 -27.43
N LEU A 95 18.52 9.02 -27.75
CA LEU A 95 17.53 10.04 -28.11
C LEU A 95 17.00 10.83 -26.91
N GLY A 96 17.40 10.48 -25.68
CA GLY A 96 17.07 11.20 -24.45
C GLY A 96 15.96 10.58 -23.62
N GLU A 97 15.52 9.36 -23.92
CA GLU A 97 14.54 8.64 -23.10
C GLU A 97 15.07 8.45 -21.67
N THR A 98 14.25 8.78 -20.68
CA THR A 98 14.64 8.66 -19.27
C THR A 98 14.61 7.21 -18.80
N LEU A 99 15.54 6.84 -17.91
CA LEU A 99 15.61 5.50 -17.32
C LEU A 99 14.60 5.27 -16.16
N TYR A 100 13.70 6.22 -15.95
CA TYR A 100 12.62 6.14 -14.97
C TYR A 100 11.29 6.49 -15.67
N LEU A 101 10.20 5.89 -15.18
CA LEU A 101 8.87 6.11 -15.73
C LEU A 101 8.43 7.55 -15.45
N THR A 102 7.83 8.18 -16.46
CA THR A 102 7.28 9.53 -16.37
C THR A 102 5.92 9.61 -17.08
N GLY A 103 5.13 10.63 -16.76
CA GLY A 103 3.88 10.90 -17.44
C GLY A 103 2.87 9.75 -17.32
N GLU A 104 2.28 9.37 -18.45
CA GLU A 104 1.22 8.35 -18.52
C GLU A 104 1.71 6.96 -18.07
N VAL A 105 2.95 6.59 -18.40
CA VAL A 105 3.54 5.30 -18.03
C VAL A 105 3.73 5.18 -16.52
N GLU A 106 4.03 6.28 -15.84
CA GLU A 106 4.13 6.29 -14.37
C GLU A 106 2.76 6.04 -13.72
N GLU A 107 1.69 6.57 -14.31
CA GLU A 107 0.32 6.38 -13.81
C GLU A 107 -0.17 4.95 -14.04
N GLU A 108 0.07 4.39 -15.23
CA GLU A 108 -0.21 2.97 -15.52
C GLU A 108 0.54 2.04 -14.55
N ALA A 109 1.83 2.33 -14.30
CA ALA A 109 2.61 1.56 -13.34
C ALA A 109 2.08 1.67 -11.90
N LYS A 110 1.48 2.81 -11.51
CA LYS A 110 0.83 2.96 -10.20
C LYS A 110 -0.45 2.14 -10.12
N GLN A 111 -1.25 2.12 -11.18
CA GLN A 111 -2.46 1.32 -11.25
C GLN A 111 -2.13 -0.17 -11.13
N GLU A 112 -1.10 -0.63 -11.84
CA GLU A 112 -0.64 -2.02 -11.77
C GLU A 112 -0.02 -2.36 -10.40
N GLN A 113 0.68 -1.42 -9.77
CA GLN A 113 1.16 -1.63 -8.39
C GLN A 113 0.01 -1.77 -7.38
N GLU A 114 -1.11 -1.08 -7.60
CA GLU A 114 -2.28 -1.17 -6.73
C GLU A 114 -3.13 -2.42 -7.02
N SER A 115 -3.20 -2.88 -8.28
CA SER A 115 -3.90 -4.12 -8.65
C SER A 115 -3.25 -5.37 -8.02
N HIS A 116 -1.92 -5.39 -7.91
CA HIS A 116 -1.16 -6.49 -7.29
C HIS A 116 -0.95 -6.36 -5.78
N ARG A 117 -1.62 -5.40 -5.14
CA ARG A 117 -1.53 -5.17 -3.71
C ARG A 117 -2.34 -6.20 -2.93
N GLU A 118 -1.77 -6.68 -1.83
CA GLU A 118 -2.47 -7.56 -0.91
C GLU A 118 -3.66 -6.83 -0.29
N SER A 119 -4.86 -7.34 -0.57
CA SER A 119 -6.10 -6.77 -0.09
C SER A 119 -6.38 -7.24 1.34
N SER A 120 -6.83 -6.34 2.23
CA SER A 120 -7.34 -6.76 3.54
C SER A 120 -8.85 -6.95 3.45
N ALA A 121 -9.34 -8.08 3.95
CA ALA A 121 -10.78 -8.33 4.07
C ALA A 121 -11.52 -7.23 4.86
N LYS A 122 -10.81 -6.50 5.73
CA LYS A 122 -11.38 -5.37 6.50
C LYS A 122 -11.49 -4.08 5.69
N GLU A 123 -10.76 -3.94 4.58
CA GLU A 123 -10.66 -2.69 3.82
C GLU A 123 -12.03 -2.23 3.31
N GLY A 124 -12.79 -3.12 2.66
CA GLY A 124 -14.12 -2.78 2.15
C GLY A 124 -15.07 -2.29 3.26
N VAL A 125 -15.10 -3.01 4.38
CA VAL A 125 -15.96 -2.67 5.52
C VAL A 125 -15.56 -1.33 6.15
N ILE A 126 -14.27 -1.07 6.29
CA ILE A 126 -13.75 0.18 6.85
C ILE A 126 -14.03 1.35 5.92
N ARG A 127 -13.82 1.18 4.61
CA ARG A 127 -14.12 2.20 3.59
C ARG A 127 -15.59 2.60 3.64
N GLU A 128 -16.49 1.61 3.62
CA GLU A 128 -17.93 1.88 3.72
C GLU A 128 -18.28 2.56 5.05
N PHE A 129 -17.70 2.10 6.16
CA PHE A 129 -17.95 2.70 7.47
C PHE A 129 -17.52 4.17 7.54
N VAL A 130 -16.35 4.50 7.01
CA VAL A 130 -15.78 5.86 7.00
C VAL A 130 -16.70 6.84 6.25
N GLU A 131 -17.25 6.42 5.11
CA GLU A 131 -18.14 7.25 4.28
C GLU A 131 -19.57 7.39 4.82
N ARG A 132 -20.00 6.52 5.74
CA ARG A 132 -21.33 6.64 6.35
C ARG A 132 -21.46 7.95 7.12
N ARG A 133 -22.51 8.72 6.84
CA ARG A 133 -22.81 9.98 7.54
C ARG A 133 -23.15 9.74 9.01
N VAL A 134 -22.75 10.68 9.86
CA VAL A 134 -22.99 10.65 11.30
C VAL A 134 -23.88 11.82 11.74
N PRO A 135 -24.65 11.68 12.83
CA PRO A 135 -25.40 12.79 13.43
C PRO A 135 -24.51 13.99 13.78
N LEU A 136 -25.04 15.21 13.69
CA LEU A 136 -24.28 16.46 13.97
C LEU A 136 -23.58 16.50 15.35
N ASN A 137 -24.13 15.81 16.35
CA ASN A 137 -23.59 15.77 17.71
C ASN A 137 -22.72 14.54 18.00
N TRP A 138 -22.15 13.91 16.97
CA TRP A 138 -21.43 12.63 17.08
C TRP A 138 -20.33 12.62 18.15
N ASP A 139 -19.54 13.69 18.24
CA ASP A 139 -18.44 13.83 19.21
C ASP A 139 -18.90 13.81 20.67
N LYS A 140 -20.14 14.21 20.94
CA LYS A 140 -20.69 14.25 22.30
C LYS A 140 -21.27 12.91 22.75
N ARG A 141 -21.50 11.97 21.83
CA ARG A 141 -22.10 10.66 22.11
C ARG A 141 -21.07 9.72 22.73
N THR A 142 -21.52 8.96 23.72
CA THR A 142 -20.80 7.86 24.34
C THR A 142 -20.72 6.64 23.41
N LEU A 143 -19.81 5.71 23.69
CA LEU A 143 -19.66 4.51 22.88
C LEU A 143 -20.96 3.69 22.75
N PRO A 144 -21.72 3.42 23.84
CA PRO A 144 -22.98 2.70 23.72
C PRO A 144 -24.01 3.39 22.82
N GLU A 145 -24.12 4.72 22.89
CA GLU A 145 -25.03 5.50 22.03
C GLU A 145 -24.64 5.44 20.56
N ARG A 146 -23.34 5.44 20.26
CA ARG A 146 -22.83 5.26 18.89
C ARG A 146 -23.09 3.86 18.36
N LEU A 147 -22.85 2.81 19.17
CA LEU A 147 -23.13 1.42 18.78
C LEU A 147 -24.62 1.19 18.54
N LEU A 148 -25.49 1.80 19.35
CA LEU A 148 -26.94 1.75 19.18
C LEU A 148 -27.39 2.43 17.87
N TYR A 149 -26.73 3.52 17.47
CA TYR A 149 -26.99 4.13 16.17
C TYR A 149 -26.65 3.17 15.02
N TRP A 150 -25.52 2.46 15.12
CA TRP A 150 -25.11 1.47 14.10
C TRP A 150 -25.95 0.19 14.08
N SER A 151 -26.62 -0.19 15.18
CA SER A 151 -27.51 -1.36 15.21
C SER A 151 -28.85 -1.13 14.49
N GLY A 152 -29.13 0.11 14.05
CA GLY A 152 -30.35 0.45 13.30
C GLY A 152 -31.57 0.74 14.16
N GLU A 153 -31.48 0.64 15.49
CA GLU A 153 -32.61 0.93 16.40
C GLU A 153 -32.96 2.42 16.47
N PHE A 154 -32.01 3.31 16.16
CA PHE A 154 -32.22 4.77 16.15
C PHE A 154 -32.37 5.39 14.75
N GLY A 155 -32.30 4.59 13.67
CA GLY A 155 -32.32 5.06 12.28
C GLY A 155 -33.72 5.37 11.71
N ARG A 156 -34.76 5.44 12.54
CA ARG A 156 -36.16 5.69 12.12
C ARG A 156 -36.64 7.13 12.37
N GLY A 157 -35.82 8.01 12.91
CA GLY A 157 -36.12 9.44 13.03
C GLY A 157 -35.36 10.27 12.00
N ASP A 158 -35.94 11.38 11.55
CA ASP A 158 -35.25 12.45 10.77
C ASP A 158 -34.13 13.07 11.61
N VAL A 159 -33.02 12.35 11.78
CA VAL A 159 -31.83 12.86 12.44
C VAL A 159 -30.97 13.52 11.35
N GLU A 160 -30.75 14.82 11.48
CA GLU A 160 -29.79 15.52 10.61
C GLU A 160 -28.41 14.88 10.73
N THR A 161 -27.87 14.47 9.58
CA THR A 161 -26.55 13.86 9.48
C THR A 161 -25.60 14.76 8.71
N ALA A 162 -24.33 14.69 9.04
CA ALA A 162 -23.23 15.31 8.33
C ALA A 162 -22.18 14.25 7.98
N GLU A 163 -21.32 14.62 7.05
CA GLU A 163 -20.10 13.89 6.81
C GLU A 163 -19.18 13.94 8.03
N ARG A 164 -18.39 12.88 8.25
CA ARG A 164 -17.37 12.90 9.30
C ARG A 164 -16.22 13.82 8.88
N ASP A 165 -15.73 14.59 9.84
CA ASP A 165 -14.58 15.48 9.69
C ASP A 165 -13.25 14.77 10.08
N ARG A 166 -13.32 13.76 10.94
CA ARG A 166 -12.16 13.04 11.48
C ARG A 166 -12.48 11.57 11.78
N ILE A 167 -11.47 10.71 11.73
CA ILE A 167 -11.58 9.29 12.15
C ILE A 167 -10.27 8.77 12.77
N CYS A 168 -10.36 7.86 13.73
CA CYS A 168 -9.20 7.20 14.33
C CYS A 168 -9.33 5.67 14.34
N ALA A 169 -8.20 4.98 14.54
CA ALA A 169 -8.18 3.52 14.53
C ALA A 169 -9.03 2.88 15.65
N LEU A 170 -9.15 3.52 16.82
CA LEU A 170 -9.98 3.03 17.91
C LEU A 170 -11.47 3.11 17.59
N GLU A 171 -11.91 4.20 16.96
CA GLU A 171 -13.28 4.36 16.48
C GLU A 171 -13.65 3.26 15.49
N VAL A 172 -12.79 3.02 14.49
CA VAL A 172 -12.98 1.92 13.54
C VAL A 172 -13.00 0.56 14.25
N TRP A 173 -12.07 0.30 15.17
CA TRP A 173 -12.03 -0.98 15.88
C TRP A 173 -13.31 -1.26 16.67
N CYS A 174 -13.75 -0.28 17.46
CA CYS A 174 -14.89 -0.47 18.35
C CYS A 174 -16.23 -0.40 17.62
N GLU A 175 -16.40 0.52 16.68
CA GLU A 175 -17.70 0.77 16.06
C GLU A 175 -17.89 -0.03 14.77
N CYS A 176 -16.87 -0.09 13.91
CA CYS A 176 -16.95 -0.82 12.63
C CYS A 176 -16.69 -2.32 12.82
N LEU A 177 -15.63 -2.68 13.53
CA LEU A 177 -15.21 -4.07 13.69
C LEU A 177 -15.79 -4.74 14.94
N LYS A 178 -16.61 -4.01 15.72
CA LYS A 178 -17.27 -4.47 16.95
C LYS A 178 -16.29 -5.07 17.98
N GLY A 179 -15.05 -4.58 17.97
CA GLY A 179 -14.01 -5.01 18.88
C GLY A 179 -14.10 -4.32 20.25
N ASP A 180 -13.73 -5.03 21.31
CA ASP A 180 -13.57 -4.41 22.63
C ASP A 180 -12.23 -3.64 22.66
N LEU A 181 -12.27 -2.42 23.20
CA LEU A 181 -11.10 -1.56 23.39
C LEU A 181 -9.99 -2.27 24.17
N LYS A 182 -10.34 -3.12 25.14
CA LYS A 182 -9.37 -3.87 25.97
C LYS A 182 -8.53 -4.87 25.17
N TYR A 183 -9.06 -5.35 24.04
CA TYR A 183 -8.41 -6.38 23.23
C TYR A 183 -7.73 -5.81 21.99
N MET A 184 -7.79 -4.51 21.75
CA MET A 184 -7.12 -3.89 20.61
C MET A 184 -5.60 -3.99 20.76
N LYS A 185 -4.94 -4.67 19.82
CA LYS A 185 -3.48 -4.74 19.81
C LYS A 185 -2.90 -3.62 18.95
N ARG A 186 -1.61 -3.36 19.16
CA ARG A 186 -0.84 -2.45 18.30
C ARG A 186 -0.90 -2.84 16.82
N ALA A 187 -0.94 -4.14 16.52
CA ALA A 187 -1.05 -4.65 15.15
C ALA A 187 -2.36 -4.23 14.48
N ASP A 188 -3.50 -4.29 15.19
CA ASP A 188 -4.81 -3.88 14.69
C ASP A 188 -4.81 -2.38 14.37
N ALA A 189 -4.24 -1.56 15.26
CA ALA A 189 -4.13 -0.11 15.03
C ALA A 189 -3.27 0.20 13.79
N ILE A 190 -2.17 -0.52 13.59
CA ILE A 190 -1.31 -0.35 12.40
C ILE A 190 -2.06 -0.77 11.14
N GLU A 191 -2.76 -1.91 11.18
CA GLU A 191 -3.56 -2.38 10.06
C GLU A 191 -4.63 -1.34 9.69
N ILE A 192 -5.47 -0.92 10.63
CA ILE A 192 -6.53 0.05 10.37
C ILE A 192 -5.97 1.37 9.83
N ASN A 193 -4.95 1.94 10.49
CA ASN A 193 -4.36 3.21 10.04
C ASN A 193 -3.77 3.12 8.62
N SER A 194 -3.26 1.95 8.24
CA SER A 194 -2.72 1.78 6.89
C SER A 194 -3.80 1.52 5.83
N ILE A 195 -5.04 1.16 6.22
CA ILE A 195 -6.22 1.21 5.34
C ILE A 195 -6.67 2.66 5.19
N LEU A 196 -6.81 3.39 6.31
CA LEU A 196 -7.25 4.79 6.28
C LEU A 196 -6.31 5.68 5.45
N ALA A 197 -5.00 5.39 5.47
CA ALA A 197 -4.01 6.12 4.67
C ALA A 197 -4.15 5.96 3.16
N THR A 198 -4.92 4.97 2.68
CA THR A 198 -5.11 4.73 1.24
C THR A 198 -6.44 5.29 0.74
N LEU A 199 -7.22 5.94 1.62
CA LEU A 199 -8.45 6.62 1.25
C LEU A 199 -8.12 8.04 0.74
N PRO A 200 -8.57 8.43 -0.46
CA PRO A 200 -8.13 9.66 -1.13
C PRO A 200 -8.54 10.95 -0.40
N GLU A 201 -9.68 10.96 0.27
CA GLU A 201 -10.20 12.15 0.98
C GLU A 201 -9.69 12.26 2.43
N TRP A 202 -8.81 11.37 2.87
CA TRP A 202 -8.39 11.28 4.27
C TRP A 202 -6.90 11.55 4.44
N GLN A 203 -6.57 12.61 5.15
CA GLN A 203 -5.19 13.00 5.42
C GLN A 203 -4.80 12.71 6.86
N ARG A 204 -3.60 12.17 7.06
CA ARG A 204 -3.08 11.86 8.39
C ARG A 204 -2.78 13.15 9.15
N SER A 205 -3.39 13.31 10.33
CA SER A 205 -3.08 14.44 11.20
C SER A 205 -1.67 14.30 11.80
N GLN A 206 -0.90 15.40 11.76
CA GLN A 206 0.41 15.49 12.41
C GLN A 206 0.28 15.54 13.95
N ASN A 207 -0.79 16.16 14.44
CA ASN A 207 -1.05 16.36 15.86
C ASN A 207 -2.11 15.39 16.37
N GLY A 208 -2.10 15.14 17.67
CA GLY A 208 -3.20 14.43 18.33
C GLY A 208 -4.49 15.27 18.22
N LEU A 209 -5.60 14.62 17.88
CA LEU A 209 -6.93 15.22 17.80
C LEU A 209 -7.84 14.53 18.82
N ARG A 210 -8.87 15.23 19.26
CA ARG A 210 -9.91 14.64 20.11
C ARG A 210 -10.95 13.97 19.21
N PHE A 211 -11.24 12.69 19.48
CA PHE A 211 -12.21 11.85 18.76
C PHE A 211 -13.39 11.54 19.69
N GLY A 212 -14.20 12.57 19.92
CA GLY A 212 -15.32 12.54 20.84
C GLY A 212 -15.00 12.19 22.29
N VAL A 213 -16.07 12.02 23.06
CA VAL A 213 -16.05 11.54 24.45
C VAL A 213 -15.45 10.13 24.59
N PRO A 214 -15.73 9.14 23.71
CA PRO A 214 -15.30 7.76 23.93
C PRO A 214 -13.80 7.52 23.82
N TYR A 215 -13.10 8.24 22.95
CA TYR A 215 -11.71 7.92 22.58
C TYR A 215 -10.69 8.97 23.00
N GLY A 216 -11.13 10.17 23.37
CA GLY A 216 -10.25 11.23 23.84
C GLY A 216 -9.21 11.63 22.78
N LEU A 217 -7.99 11.96 23.22
CA LEU A 217 -6.91 12.39 22.33
C LEU A 217 -6.25 11.20 21.65
N GLN A 218 -6.36 11.11 20.32
CA GLN A 218 -5.73 10.05 19.51
C GLN A 218 -4.97 10.65 18.32
N LYS A 219 -4.15 9.82 17.67
CA LYS A 219 -3.69 10.09 16.30
C LYS A 219 -4.69 9.47 15.33
N GLY A 220 -5.00 10.18 14.25
CA GLY A 220 -5.97 9.73 13.26
C GLY A 220 -5.87 10.52 11.96
N PHE A 221 -6.97 10.53 11.23
CA PHE A 221 -7.11 11.15 9.92
C PHE A 221 -8.20 12.22 9.97
N ILE A 222 -8.03 13.25 9.16
CA ILE A 222 -8.99 14.33 8.92
C ILE A 222 -9.44 14.28 7.47
N ARG A 223 -10.69 14.61 7.21
CA ARG A 223 -11.19 14.75 5.84
C ARG A 223 -10.58 16.02 5.22
N ALA A 224 -10.05 15.89 4.01
CA ALA A 224 -9.37 16.95 3.27
C ALA A 224 -10.35 18.00 2.71
#